data_AF-A0A7S1G8P5-F1
#
_entry.id   AF-A0A7S1G8P5-F1
#
_cell.length_a   1.000
_cell.length_b   1.000
_cell.length_c   1.000
_cell.angle_alpha   90.00
_cell.angle_beta   90.00
_cell.angle_gamma   90.00
#
_symmetry.space_group_name_H-M   'P 1'
#
loop_
_entity.id
_entity.type
_entity.pdbx_description
1 polymer ?
#
loop_
_entity_poly.entity_id
_entity_poly.type
_entity_poly.pdbx_seq_one_letter_code
_entity_poly.pdbx_strand_id
1 'polypeptide(L)'
;MAAEDKYAVPAEVASQFSKAEMASMLEHFKHLDSNSSGTITADEVQNMLVELGENMTAAEVNELIAVYDDNGDGVIDFQEFCHIHADFKKAGADKGKLAAALAKHATIRTVKGHTGHHSYSDEEAIAFTEHINQCLRLDEHLTSTGVLPMSTEPATLGLWGSLSDGILLCKLINAAVPDTVDERALNFPTKRALNPWEVKENCNLAINAAKAIGCTVVNVHANDLVKCVEEHREHLALGVIWQVVKVQLLSAISLKNAPELVRLLEEDEELSDMLALPPEQILLRWLNFHLKASGSERRVGNFGGDLKDGEVYVRVLNQIDPAKMDTAALGAAPAARAAAVIEAAKAMEVPTFIKATDITSGNKKLNLAFCAQLFNTNPGLAELEEAEKEELGVAELLDEDEEGSREERALRHWMNSLGIDDVYVHNVYEDMRDGVVLLKVIDKVSPGLVNWKRVNTKGLKLVFKRVENCNYAVELGKGAPLNFSLVGIGGVDIHDRNKKLTLAFVWQLMRFYIVALLAQLGEGAGGAGGGGG
;
A
#
# COMPACT_ATOMS: atom_id res chain seq x y z
N MET A 1 -43.31 -15.84 -16.18
CA MET A 1 -43.09 -15.96 -14.74
C MET A 1 -42.29 -14.76 -14.31
N ALA A 2 -42.83 -13.92 -13.42
CA ALA A 2 -42.04 -12.85 -12.81
C ALA A 2 -40.92 -13.54 -12.00
N ALA A 3 -39.68 -13.09 -12.17
CA ALA A 3 -38.61 -13.52 -11.29
C ALA A 3 -38.96 -13.07 -9.88
N GLU A 4 -39.10 -14.00 -8.94
CA GLU A 4 -39.23 -13.68 -7.53
C GLU A 4 -38.00 -12.85 -7.12
N ASP A 5 -38.24 -11.74 -6.44
CA ASP A 5 -37.17 -10.88 -5.94
C ASP A 5 -36.38 -11.67 -4.89
N LYS A 6 -35.18 -12.13 -5.26
CA LYS A 6 -34.31 -12.97 -4.42
C LYS A 6 -33.82 -12.29 -3.14
N TYR A 7 -34.12 -10.99 -2.97
CA TYR A 7 -33.88 -10.23 -1.75
C TYR A 7 -35.19 -9.76 -1.11
N ALA A 8 -36.31 -10.42 -1.40
CA ALA A 8 -37.59 -10.10 -0.79
C ALA A 8 -37.57 -10.44 0.70
N VAL A 9 -38.00 -9.48 1.52
CA VAL A 9 -38.13 -9.63 2.96
C VAL A 9 -39.62 -9.52 3.34
N PRO A 10 -40.14 -10.36 4.25
CA PRO A 10 -41.50 -10.22 4.75
C PRO A 10 -41.77 -8.81 5.30
N ALA A 11 -42.98 -8.29 5.09
CA ALA A 11 -43.36 -6.94 5.51
C ALA A 11 -43.19 -6.72 7.03
N GLU A 12 -43.26 -7.78 7.82
CA GLU A 12 -43.05 -7.79 9.27
C GLU A 12 -41.60 -7.45 9.65
N VAL A 13 -40.61 -8.01 8.96
CA VAL A 13 -39.19 -7.74 9.19
C VAL A 13 -38.80 -6.38 8.60
N ALA A 14 -39.31 -6.04 7.41
CA ALA A 14 -39.08 -4.73 6.79
C ALA A 14 -39.64 -3.56 7.62
N SER A 15 -40.68 -3.78 8.42
CA SER A 15 -41.26 -2.75 9.31
C SER A 15 -40.37 -2.37 10.51
N GLN A 16 -39.34 -3.17 10.81
CA GLN A 16 -38.42 -2.93 11.94
C GLN A 16 -37.30 -1.93 11.61
N PHE A 17 -37.16 -1.57 10.34
CA PHE A 17 -36.08 -0.72 9.83
C PHE A 17 -36.65 0.43 9.02
N SER A 18 -35.98 1.59 9.04
CA SER A 18 -36.32 2.68 8.13
C SER A 18 -35.99 2.31 6.68
N LYS A 19 -36.61 3.01 5.71
CA LYS A 19 -36.32 2.79 4.28
C LYS A 19 -34.85 2.99 3.93
N ALA A 20 -34.16 3.92 4.60
CA ALA A 20 -32.74 4.19 4.39
C ALA A 20 -31.87 3.04 4.95
N GLU A 21 -32.22 2.51 6.11
CA GLU A 21 -31.51 1.38 6.73
C GLU A 21 -31.69 0.10 5.91
N MET A 22 -32.90 -0.19 5.44
CA MET A 22 -33.15 -1.32 4.54
C MET A 22 -32.34 -1.23 3.25
N ALA A 23 -32.22 -0.03 2.66
CA ALA A 23 -31.43 0.19 1.46
C ALA A 23 -29.93 -0.05 1.71
N SER A 24 -29.40 0.48 2.82
CA SER A 24 -28.00 0.27 3.22
C SER A 24 -27.70 -1.20 3.54
N MET A 25 -28.60 -1.89 4.23
CA MET A 25 -28.45 -3.32 4.55
C MET A 25 -28.46 -4.18 3.29
N LEU A 26 -29.33 -3.86 2.32
CA LEU A 26 -29.39 -4.55 1.03
C LEU A 26 -28.12 -4.35 0.22
N GLU A 27 -27.55 -3.15 0.26
CA GLU A 27 -26.27 -2.83 -0.39
C GLU A 27 -25.12 -3.63 0.23
N HIS A 28 -25.04 -3.69 1.56
CA HIS A 28 -24.04 -4.51 2.27
C HIS A 28 -24.21 -6.00 1.99
N PHE A 29 -25.45 -6.50 1.96
CA PHE A 29 -25.71 -7.90 1.65
C PHE A 29 -25.23 -8.26 0.24
N LYS A 30 -25.53 -7.43 -0.76
CA LYS A 30 -25.06 -7.61 -2.13
C LYS A 30 -23.54 -7.53 -2.27
N HIS A 31 -22.88 -6.81 -1.38
CA HIS A 31 -21.42 -6.71 -1.35
C HIS A 31 -20.77 -7.99 -0.81
N LEU A 32 -21.40 -8.64 0.17
CA LEU A 32 -20.95 -9.93 0.71
C LEU A 32 -21.27 -11.11 -0.22
N ASP A 33 -22.46 -11.09 -0.83
CA ASP A 33 -22.93 -12.05 -1.85
C ASP A 33 -22.17 -11.88 -3.18
N SER A 34 -20.93 -12.35 -3.17
CA SER A 34 -19.94 -12.15 -4.21
C SER A 34 -20.29 -12.81 -5.53
N ASN A 35 -21.07 -13.90 -5.47
CA ASN A 35 -21.54 -14.63 -6.64
C ASN A 35 -22.98 -14.24 -7.04
N SER A 36 -23.58 -13.26 -6.35
CA SER A 36 -24.96 -12.81 -6.57
C SER A 36 -25.98 -13.96 -6.47
N SER A 37 -25.73 -14.94 -5.62
CA SER A 37 -26.58 -16.11 -5.40
C SER A 37 -27.89 -15.77 -4.68
N GLY A 38 -27.93 -14.64 -3.97
CA GLY A 38 -29.03 -14.28 -3.07
C GLY A 38 -28.82 -14.76 -1.63
N THR A 39 -27.71 -15.46 -1.34
CA THR A 39 -27.35 -15.96 -0.01
C THR A 39 -25.86 -15.74 0.26
N ILE A 40 -25.47 -15.71 1.53
CA ILE A 40 -24.07 -15.60 1.95
C ILE A 40 -23.60 -16.96 2.45
N THR A 41 -22.60 -17.52 1.78
CA THR A 41 -22.02 -18.83 2.08
C THR A 41 -20.97 -18.76 3.20
N ALA A 42 -20.65 -19.92 3.79
CA ALA A 42 -19.55 -20.04 4.76
C ALA A 42 -18.21 -19.53 4.23
N ASP A 43 -17.92 -19.77 2.95
CA ASP A 43 -16.70 -19.27 2.31
C ASP A 43 -16.71 -17.73 2.21
N GLU A 44 -17.86 -17.11 1.93
CA GLU A 44 -18.00 -15.66 1.88
C GLU A 44 -17.88 -15.01 3.26
N VAL A 45 -18.46 -15.63 4.30
CA VAL A 45 -18.25 -15.20 5.70
C VAL A 45 -16.79 -15.36 6.12
N GLN A 46 -16.13 -16.45 5.74
CA GLN A 46 -14.72 -16.67 6.05
C GLN A 46 -13.82 -15.65 5.35
N ASN A 47 -14.07 -15.35 4.08
CA ASN A 47 -13.35 -14.32 3.34
C ASN A 47 -13.51 -12.95 3.99
N MET A 48 -14.74 -12.59 4.39
CA MET A 48 -15.01 -11.36 5.14
C MET A 48 -14.22 -11.31 6.47
N LEU A 49 -14.19 -12.39 7.24
CA LEU A 49 -13.44 -12.44 8.51
C LEU A 49 -11.93 -12.28 8.29
N VAL A 50 -11.38 -12.91 7.24
CA VAL A 50 -9.98 -12.77 6.83
C VAL A 50 -9.67 -11.32 6.42
N GLU A 51 -10.57 -10.66 5.67
CA GLU A 51 -10.45 -9.23 5.32
C GLU A 51 -10.38 -8.32 6.57
N LEU A 52 -11.06 -8.70 7.66
CA LEU A 52 -11.06 -7.97 8.93
C LEU A 52 -9.85 -8.29 9.83
N GLY A 53 -8.98 -9.20 9.39
CA GLY A 53 -7.80 -9.67 10.14
C GLY A 53 -8.11 -10.74 11.19
N GLU A 54 -9.27 -11.39 11.12
CA GLU A 54 -9.64 -12.50 12.00
C GLU A 54 -9.44 -13.85 11.28
N ASN A 55 -8.64 -14.73 11.88
CA ASN A 55 -8.46 -16.09 11.38
C ASN A 55 -9.38 -17.04 12.14
N MET A 56 -10.38 -17.58 11.44
CA MET A 56 -11.28 -18.60 11.96
C MET A 56 -11.25 -19.85 11.07
N THR A 57 -11.38 -21.01 11.70
CA THR A 57 -11.50 -22.29 11.01
C THR A 57 -12.90 -22.42 10.39
N ALA A 58 -13.02 -23.22 9.32
CA ALA A 58 -14.32 -23.47 8.69
C ALA A 58 -15.37 -24.03 9.67
N ALA A 59 -14.94 -24.81 10.68
CA ALA A 59 -15.82 -25.31 11.72
C ALA A 59 -16.40 -24.17 12.58
N GLU A 60 -15.56 -23.22 12.99
CA GLU A 60 -16.02 -22.07 13.78
C GLU A 60 -16.91 -21.12 12.95
N VAL A 61 -16.65 -20.97 11.65
CA VAL A 61 -17.51 -20.18 10.75
C VAL A 61 -18.89 -20.82 10.60
N ASN A 62 -18.96 -22.14 10.43
CA ASN A 62 -20.22 -22.86 10.36
C ASN A 62 -21.01 -22.77 11.69
N GLU A 63 -20.32 -22.80 12.84
CA GLU A 63 -20.97 -22.57 14.13
C GLU A 63 -21.55 -21.15 14.24
N LEU A 64 -20.89 -20.13 13.67
CA LEU A 64 -21.40 -18.76 13.65
C LEU A 64 -22.62 -18.60 12.75
N ILE A 65 -22.62 -19.25 11.58
CA ILE A 65 -23.75 -19.21 10.65
C ILE A 65 -24.97 -19.91 11.25
N ALA A 66 -24.77 -21.08 11.88
CA ALA A 66 -25.84 -21.87 12.50
C ALA A 66 -26.60 -21.13 13.64
N VAL A 67 -26.09 -20.01 14.15
CA VAL A 67 -26.79 -19.17 15.13
C VAL A 67 -27.93 -18.38 14.50
N TYR A 68 -27.81 -18.05 13.21
CA TYR A 68 -28.72 -17.14 12.48
C TYR A 68 -29.36 -17.78 11.25
N ASP A 69 -28.91 -18.97 10.85
CA ASP A 69 -29.51 -19.84 9.84
C ASP A 69 -30.79 -20.47 10.42
N ASP A 70 -31.90 -19.74 10.28
CA ASP A 70 -33.22 -20.11 10.80
C ASP A 70 -33.83 -21.27 9.98
N ASN A 71 -33.46 -21.37 8.70
CA ASN A 71 -34.02 -22.32 7.75
C ASN A 71 -33.22 -23.64 7.65
N GLY A 72 -31.98 -23.66 8.15
CA GLY A 72 -31.08 -24.82 8.25
C GLY A 72 -30.40 -25.20 6.93
N ASP A 73 -30.27 -24.29 5.97
CA ASP A 73 -29.67 -24.54 4.65
C ASP A 73 -28.14 -24.33 4.64
N GLY A 74 -27.56 -23.88 5.75
CA GLY A 74 -26.13 -23.66 5.93
C GLY A 74 -25.61 -22.39 5.26
N VAL A 75 -26.49 -21.49 4.81
CA VAL A 75 -26.15 -20.16 4.28
C VAL A 75 -26.96 -19.09 5.01
N ILE A 76 -26.69 -17.81 4.72
CA ILE A 76 -27.43 -16.69 5.29
C ILE A 76 -28.19 -15.98 4.18
N ASP A 77 -29.52 -16.02 4.23
CA ASP A 77 -30.36 -15.25 3.32
C ASP A 77 -30.52 -13.78 3.79
N PHE A 78 -31.15 -12.94 2.96
CA PHE A 78 -31.28 -11.52 3.29
C PHE A 78 -32.21 -11.26 4.49
N GLN A 79 -33.17 -12.15 4.77
CA GLN A 79 -34.04 -12.05 5.94
C GLN A 79 -33.26 -12.37 7.22
N GLU A 80 -32.45 -13.42 7.19
CA GLU A 80 -31.55 -13.81 8.29
C GLU A 80 -30.49 -12.72 8.54
N PHE A 81 -29.98 -12.10 7.47
CA PHE A 81 -29.11 -10.93 7.56
C PHE A 81 -29.78 -9.73 8.26
N CYS A 82 -31.06 -9.50 7.99
CA CYS A 82 -31.83 -8.49 8.71
C CYS A 82 -31.96 -8.80 10.20
N HIS A 83 -32.12 -10.07 10.58
CA HIS A 83 -32.15 -10.49 11.99
C HIS A 83 -30.81 -10.26 12.68
N ILE A 84 -29.69 -10.57 12.02
CA ILE A 84 -28.34 -10.28 12.53
C ILE A 84 -28.19 -8.78 12.84
N HIS A 85 -28.68 -7.91 11.95
CA HIS A 85 -28.63 -6.46 12.14
C HIS A 85 -29.58 -5.95 13.23
N ALA A 86 -30.75 -6.58 13.41
CA ALA A 86 -31.67 -6.27 14.50
C ALA A 86 -31.07 -6.63 15.87
N ASP A 87 -30.40 -7.78 15.95
CA ASP A 87 -29.76 -8.24 17.19
C ASP A 87 -28.59 -7.36 17.58
N PHE A 88 -27.79 -6.91 16.62
CA PHE A 88 -26.75 -5.90 16.84
C PHE A 88 -27.30 -4.60 17.46
N LYS A 89 -28.48 -4.14 17.02
CA LYS A 89 -29.13 -2.95 17.58
C LYS A 89 -29.67 -3.14 18.99
N LYS A 90 -30.10 -4.34 19.35
CA LYS A 90 -30.74 -4.65 20.65
C LYS A 90 -29.72 -5.05 21.73
N ALA A 91 -28.63 -5.70 21.35
CA ALA A 91 -27.60 -6.19 22.26
C ALA A 91 -26.24 -5.61 21.83
N GLY A 92 -25.79 -4.54 22.49
CA GLY A 92 -24.44 -4.00 22.26
C GLY A 92 -23.36 -5.09 22.40
N ALA A 93 -22.35 -5.01 21.53
CA ALA A 93 -21.05 -5.71 21.37
C ALA A 93 -20.73 -7.11 21.98
N ASP A 94 -21.47 -7.63 22.96
CA ASP A 94 -21.02 -8.72 23.82
C ASP A 94 -21.59 -10.09 23.48
N LYS A 95 -22.49 -10.22 22.49
CA LYS A 95 -22.93 -11.53 21.98
C LYS A 95 -23.20 -11.52 20.48
N GLY A 96 -22.18 -11.94 19.73
CA GLY A 96 -22.29 -12.25 18.31
C GLY A 96 -21.03 -11.82 17.56
N LYS A 97 -19.99 -12.66 17.52
CA LYS A 97 -18.75 -12.38 16.75
C LYS A 97 -19.07 -12.04 15.29
N LEU A 98 -20.05 -12.75 14.70
CA LEU A 98 -20.49 -12.51 13.32
C LEU A 98 -21.14 -11.12 13.13
N ALA A 99 -22.00 -10.70 14.07
CA ALA A 99 -22.63 -9.37 14.02
C ALA A 99 -21.60 -8.23 14.18
N ALA A 100 -20.62 -8.41 15.07
CA ALA A 100 -19.52 -7.45 15.25
C ALA A 100 -18.59 -7.39 14.01
N ALA A 101 -18.27 -8.54 13.41
CA ALA A 101 -17.51 -8.62 12.18
C ALA A 101 -18.24 -7.92 11.03
N LEU A 102 -19.54 -8.17 10.85
CA LEU A 102 -20.37 -7.53 9.83
C LEU A 102 -20.47 -6.01 10.02
N ALA A 103 -20.57 -5.51 11.25
CA ALA A 103 -20.56 -4.08 11.54
C ALA A 103 -19.21 -3.42 11.18
N LYS A 104 -18.10 -4.10 11.47
CA LYS A 104 -16.75 -3.65 11.10
C LYS A 104 -16.55 -3.69 9.58
N HIS A 105 -17.07 -4.71 8.90
CA HIS A 105 -17.04 -4.82 7.44
C HIS A 105 -17.90 -3.75 6.76
N ALA A 106 -19.06 -3.42 7.33
CA ALA A 106 -19.94 -2.35 6.85
C ALA A 106 -19.29 -0.96 6.86
N THR A 107 -18.31 -0.71 7.74
CA THR A 107 -17.51 0.53 7.72
C THR A 107 -16.42 0.56 6.65
N ILE A 108 -16.15 -0.58 6.00
CA ILE A 108 -15.12 -0.76 4.98
C ILE A 108 -15.80 -0.70 3.61
N ARG A 109 -15.66 0.43 2.91
CA ARG A 109 -16.12 0.55 1.51
C ARG A 109 -15.17 -0.24 0.62
N THR A 110 -15.49 -1.52 0.39
CA THR A 110 -14.69 -2.40 -0.46
C THR A 110 -15.39 -2.51 -1.81
N VAL A 111 -14.65 -2.43 -2.92
CA VAL A 111 -15.17 -2.81 -4.25
C VAL A 111 -14.21 -3.85 -4.82
N LYS A 112 -14.75 -4.97 -5.32
CA LYS A 112 -13.95 -6.02 -5.96
C LYS A 112 -13.36 -5.52 -7.28
N GLY A 113 -12.03 -5.34 -7.32
CA GLY A 113 -11.24 -5.19 -8.53
C GLY A 113 -10.52 -6.49 -8.90
N HIS A 114 -10.20 -6.68 -10.18
CA HIS A 114 -9.57 -7.90 -10.73
C HIS A 114 -8.13 -8.18 -10.24
N THR A 115 -7.56 -7.35 -9.36
CA THR A 115 -6.16 -7.48 -8.89
C THR A 115 -5.98 -7.20 -7.39
N GLY A 116 -7.00 -7.45 -6.58
CA GLY A 116 -6.91 -7.36 -5.12
C GLY A 116 -8.00 -6.49 -4.48
N HIS A 117 -8.27 -6.77 -3.21
CA HIS A 117 -9.25 -6.06 -2.38
C HIS A 117 -8.68 -4.69 -2.00
N HIS A 118 -9.26 -3.61 -2.52
CA HIS A 118 -8.95 -2.25 -2.11
C HIS A 118 -10.14 -1.68 -1.36
N SER A 119 -10.09 -1.76 -0.05
CA SER A 119 -10.94 -0.98 0.82
C SER A 119 -10.23 0.30 1.27
N TYR A 120 -11.01 1.36 1.45
CA TYR A 120 -10.57 2.53 2.18
C TYR A 120 -11.47 2.79 3.37
N SER A 121 -10.91 3.43 4.39
CA SER A 121 -11.65 3.89 5.55
C SER A 121 -11.85 5.40 5.45
N ASP A 122 -12.97 5.92 5.96
CA ASP A 122 -13.23 7.36 5.97
C ASP A 122 -12.16 8.10 6.81
N GLU A 123 -11.56 7.44 7.80
CA GLU A 123 -10.42 7.96 8.57
C GLU A 123 -9.18 8.19 7.70
N GLU A 124 -8.84 7.27 6.79
CA GLU A 124 -7.71 7.45 5.86
C GLU A 124 -7.94 8.64 4.93
N ALA A 125 -9.16 8.78 4.41
CA ALA A 125 -9.52 9.88 3.52
C ALA A 125 -9.40 11.25 4.21
N ILE A 126 -9.85 11.34 5.47
CA ILE A 126 -9.73 12.56 6.27
C ILE A 126 -8.27 12.87 6.59
N ALA A 127 -7.52 11.88 7.07
CA ALA A 127 -6.11 12.02 7.44
C ALA A 127 -5.25 12.48 6.24
N PHE A 128 -5.44 11.90 5.05
CA PHE A 128 -4.70 12.33 3.87
C PHE A 128 -5.15 13.70 3.36
N THR A 129 -6.42 14.08 3.55
CA THR A 129 -6.88 15.45 3.28
C THR A 129 -6.19 16.47 4.18
N GLU A 130 -6.06 16.16 5.49
CA GLU A 130 -5.31 16.99 6.45
C GLU A 130 -3.83 17.11 6.04
N HIS A 131 -3.19 16.01 5.65
CA HIS A 131 -1.81 16.01 5.15
C HIS A 131 -1.64 16.88 3.89
N ILE A 132 -2.53 16.74 2.90
CA ILE A 132 -2.48 17.53 1.66
C ILE A 132 -2.65 19.02 1.97
N ASN A 133 -3.60 19.37 2.84
CA ASN A 133 -3.83 20.75 3.29
C ASN A 133 -2.57 21.35 3.92
N GLN A 134 -1.82 20.60 4.73
CA GLN A 134 -0.60 21.07 5.35
C GLN A 134 0.56 21.15 4.35
N CYS A 135 0.72 20.13 3.52
CA CYS A 135 1.82 19.99 2.58
C CYS A 135 1.78 21.04 1.46
N LEU A 136 0.58 21.32 0.92
CA LEU A 136 0.38 22.24 -0.20
C LEU A 136 -0.13 23.62 0.25
N ARG A 137 -0.06 23.94 1.55
CA ARG A 137 -0.59 25.20 2.12
C ARG A 137 -0.01 26.48 1.52
N LEU A 138 1.15 26.40 0.89
CA LEU A 138 1.86 27.52 0.27
C LEU A 138 1.75 27.50 -1.27
N ASP A 139 0.99 26.56 -1.85
CA ASP A 139 0.81 26.51 -3.30
C ASP A 139 -0.10 27.63 -3.79
N GLU A 140 0.47 28.54 -4.59
CA GLU A 140 -0.22 29.74 -5.06
C GLU A 140 -1.48 29.41 -5.88
N HIS A 141 -1.43 28.40 -6.74
CA HIS A 141 -2.55 28.04 -7.60
C HIS A 141 -3.71 27.45 -6.79
N LEU A 142 -3.44 26.47 -5.93
CA LEU A 142 -4.46 25.78 -5.15
C LEU A 142 -5.10 26.69 -4.08
N THR A 143 -4.34 27.62 -3.52
CA THR A 143 -4.89 28.63 -2.59
C THR A 143 -5.70 29.70 -3.32
N SER A 144 -5.21 30.24 -4.45
CA SER A 144 -5.92 31.30 -5.19
C SER A 144 -7.21 30.84 -5.86
N THR A 145 -7.29 29.56 -6.23
CA THR A 145 -8.50 28.94 -6.81
C THR A 145 -9.51 28.48 -5.76
N GLY A 146 -9.18 28.56 -4.47
CA GLY A 146 -10.05 28.14 -3.38
C GLY A 146 -10.15 26.62 -3.21
N VAL A 147 -9.24 25.85 -3.79
CA VAL A 147 -9.14 24.39 -3.58
C VAL A 147 -8.64 24.09 -2.17
N LEU A 148 -7.67 24.87 -1.68
CA LEU A 148 -7.14 24.74 -0.31
C LEU A 148 -7.61 25.89 0.60
N PRO A 149 -7.91 25.62 1.89
CA PRO A 149 -7.93 24.29 2.51
C PRO A 149 -9.20 23.49 2.16
N MET A 150 -9.04 22.20 1.87
CA MET A 150 -10.15 21.27 1.67
C MET A 150 -10.85 20.96 2.99
N SER A 151 -12.17 20.78 2.95
CA SER A 151 -12.96 20.31 4.09
C SER A 151 -12.55 18.89 4.51
N THR A 152 -12.38 18.68 5.81
CA THR A 152 -12.04 17.40 6.45
C THR A 152 -13.25 16.77 7.16
N GLU A 153 -14.44 17.38 7.02
CA GLU A 153 -15.68 16.85 7.57
C GLU A 153 -16.17 15.65 6.74
N PRO A 154 -16.53 14.50 7.35
CA PRO A 154 -16.90 13.29 6.62
C PRO A 154 -18.01 13.52 5.57
N ALA A 155 -19.00 14.36 5.88
CA ALA A 155 -20.14 14.62 5.00
C ALA A 155 -19.83 15.56 3.82
N THR A 156 -18.75 16.35 3.90
CA THR A 156 -18.39 17.35 2.91
C THR A 156 -16.93 17.25 2.50
N LEU A 157 -16.34 16.06 2.60
CA LEU A 157 -14.92 15.82 2.35
C LEU A 157 -14.52 16.36 0.97
N GLY A 158 -13.66 17.38 0.96
CA GLY A 158 -13.31 18.13 -0.25
C GLY A 158 -12.43 17.34 -1.23
N LEU A 159 -11.78 16.30 -0.73
CA LEU A 159 -10.74 15.53 -1.44
C LEU A 159 -11.18 15.09 -2.84
N TRP A 160 -12.35 14.47 -2.97
CA TRP A 160 -12.74 13.81 -4.21
C TRP A 160 -13.05 14.78 -5.34
N GLY A 161 -13.69 15.92 -5.02
CA GLY A 161 -13.94 16.97 -6.01
C GLY A 161 -12.64 17.57 -6.54
N SER A 162 -11.69 17.80 -5.63
CA SER A 162 -10.40 18.44 -5.94
C SER A 162 -9.39 17.53 -6.65
N LEU A 163 -9.61 16.21 -6.69
CA LEU A 163 -8.76 15.26 -7.42
C LEU A 163 -9.16 15.09 -8.89
N SER A 164 -10.41 15.42 -9.23
CA SER A 164 -11.03 15.06 -10.52
C SER A 164 -10.34 15.69 -11.74
N ASP A 165 -9.65 16.81 -11.57
CA ASP A 165 -8.94 17.52 -12.65
C ASP A 165 -7.46 17.14 -12.82
N GLY A 166 -6.93 16.29 -11.92
CA GLY A 166 -5.54 15.83 -11.90
C GLY A 166 -4.50 16.84 -11.41
N ILE A 167 -4.86 18.11 -11.17
CA ILE A 167 -3.91 19.17 -10.79
C ILE A 167 -3.41 18.94 -9.37
N LEU A 168 -4.33 18.69 -8.43
CA LEU A 168 -4.00 18.45 -7.02
C LEU A 168 -3.02 17.28 -6.88
N LEU A 169 -3.25 16.19 -7.62
CA LEU A 169 -2.40 15.01 -7.57
C LEU A 169 -1.00 15.28 -8.15
N CYS A 170 -0.89 16.02 -9.26
CA CYS A 170 0.42 16.40 -9.81
C CYS A 170 1.22 17.27 -8.84
N LYS A 171 0.56 18.22 -8.18
CA LYS A 171 1.19 19.09 -7.17
C LYS A 171 1.61 18.31 -5.93
N LEU A 172 0.79 17.37 -5.48
CA LEU A 172 1.15 16.45 -4.40
C LEU A 172 2.37 15.60 -4.76
N ILE A 173 2.46 15.12 -6.01
CA ILE A 173 3.64 14.38 -6.49
C ILE A 173 4.90 15.26 -6.46
N ASN A 174 4.82 16.51 -6.91
CA ASN A 174 5.94 17.46 -6.81
C ASN A 174 6.33 17.78 -5.37
N ALA A 175 5.37 17.81 -4.44
CA ALA A 175 5.67 17.98 -3.03
C ALA A 175 6.30 16.74 -2.39
N ALA A 176 6.03 15.55 -2.93
CA ALA A 176 6.68 14.31 -2.52
C ALA A 176 8.09 14.16 -3.10
N VAL A 177 8.26 14.44 -4.39
CA VAL A 177 9.53 14.42 -5.11
C VAL A 177 9.58 15.65 -6.02
N PRO A 178 10.34 16.69 -5.63
CA PRO A 178 10.47 17.91 -6.42
C PRO A 178 10.87 17.66 -7.88
N ASP A 179 10.40 18.52 -8.78
CA ASP A 179 10.71 18.51 -10.21
C ASP A 179 10.29 17.23 -10.99
N THR A 180 9.41 16.41 -10.42
CA THR A 180 8.88 15.21 -11.10
C THR A 180 7.93 15.56 -12.25
N VAL A 181 7.05 16.53 -12.03
CA VAL A 181 6.09 17.03 -13.01
C VAL A 181 6.45 18.46 -13.36
N ASP A 182 6.76 18.69 -14.64
CA ASP A 182 6.86 20.05 -15.17
C ASP A 182 5.48 20.69 -15.22
N GLU A 183 5.20 21.65 -14.33
CA GLU A 183 3.91 22.30 -14.24
C GLU A 183 3.51 23.05 -15.52
N ARG A 184 4.44 23.34 -16.43
CA ARG A 184 4.13 23.93 -17.74
C ARG A 184 3.35 22.98 -18.65
N ALA A 185 3.40 21.67 -18.39
CA ALA A 185 2.64 20.66 -19.09
C ALA A 185 1.22 20.48 -18.53
N LEU A 186 0.89 21.12 -17.38
CA LEU A 186 -0.43 21.04 -16.79
C LEU A 186 -1.42 22.00 -17.44
N ASN A 187 -2.61 21.48 -17.70
CA ASN A 187 -3.74 22.28 -18.15
C ASN A 187 -4.42 22.93 -16.93
N PHE A 188 -4.39 24.26 -16.83
CA PHE A 188 -5.03 25.02 -15.76
C PHE A 188 -6.34 25.70 -16.20
N PRO A 189 -7.39 25.72 -15.35
CA PRO A 189 -8.64 26.42 -15.65
C PRO A 189 -8.42 27.94 -15.54
N THR A 190 -8.28 28.63 -16.68
CA THR A 190 -8.04 30.09 -16.72
C THR A 190 -9.33 30.88 -16.96
N LYS A 191 -9.98 30.66 -18.12
CA LYS A 191 -11.20 31.40 -18.53
C LYS A 191 -12.44 30.52 -18.62
N ARG A 192 -12.25 29.20 -18.66
CA ARG A 192 -13.31 28.19 -18.75
C ARG A 192 -12.90 26.98 -17.91
N ALA A 193 -13.88 26.17 -17.54
CA ALA A 193 -13.63 24.84 -17.04
C ALA A 193 -12.83 24.02 -18.07
N LEU A 194 -11.98 23.13 -17.57
CA LEU A 194 -11.23 22.19 -18.39
C LEU A 194 -12.22 21.29 -19.15
N ASN A 195 -11.89 20.99 -20.40
CA ASN A 195 -12.67 20.04 -21.17
C ASN A 195 -12.27 18.60 -20.76
N PRO A 196 -13.11 17.58 -21.05
CA PRO A 196 -12.83 16.21 -20.62
C PRO A 196 -11.49 15.64 -21.11
N TRP A 197 -10.94 16.17 -22.21
CA TRP A 197 -9.65 15.74 -22.75
C TRP A 197 -8.48 16.36 -21.97
N GLU A 198 -8.53 17.66 -21.67
CA GLU A 198 -7.53 18.37 -20.84
C GLU A 198 -7.43 17.76 -19.43
N VAL A 199 -8.58 17.43 -18.84
CA VAL A 199 -8.65 16.73 -17.55
C VAL A 199 -7.96 15.36 -17.64
N LYS A 200 -8.28 14.60 -18.69
CA LYS A 200 -7.69 13.28 -18.92
C LYS A 200 -6.17 13.35 -19.13
N GLU A 201 -5.67 14.39 -19.80
CA GLU A 201 -4.23 14.63 -19.94
C GLU A 201 -3.55 14.86 -18.59
N ASN A 202 -4.10 15.75 -17.75
CA ASN A 202 -3.57 16.00 -16.41
C ASN A 202 -3.55 14.70 -15.57
N CYS A 203 -4.64 13.92 -15.58
CA CYS A 203 -4.70 12.66 -14.85
C CYS A 203 -3.69 11.62 -15.38
N ASN A 204 -3.51 11.53 -16.70
CA ASN A 204 -2.48 10.65 -17.28
C ASN A 204 -1.07 11.09 -16.88
N LEU A 205 -0.80 12.39 -16.87
CA LEU A 205 0.46 12.96 -16.42
C LEU A 205 0.72 12.59 -14.96
N ALA A 206 -0.29 12.76 -14.09
CA ALA A 206 -0.23 12.37 -12.68
C ALA A 206 0.09 10.88 -12.49
N ILE A 207 -0.61 9.99 -13.21
CA ILE A 207 -0.41 8.53 -13.11
C ILE A 207 1.00 8.15 -13.56
N ASN A 208 1.48 8.72 -14.67
CA ASN A 208 2.83 8.44 -15.18
C ASN A 208 3.92 8.98 -14.25
N ALA A 209 3.73 10.17 -13.67
CA ALA A 209 4.63 10.72 -12.68
C ALA A 209 4.64 9.89 -11.38
N ALA A 210 3.48 9.40 -10.93
CA ALA A 210 3.40 8.46 -9.80
C ALA A 210 4.21 7.17 -10.07
N LYS A 211 4.11 6.60 -11.28
CA LYS A 211 4.96 5.45 -11.68
C LYS A 211 6.44 5.80 -11.64
N ALA A 212 6.81 6.98 -12.11
CA ALA A 212 8.21 7.43 -12.18
C ALA A 212 8.87 7.57 -10.80
N ILE A 213 8.09 7.92 -9.77
CA ILE A 213 8.58 7.99 -8.37
C ILE A 213 8.47 6.65 -7.62
N GLY A 214 8.09 5.57 -8.31
CA GLY A 214 8.04 4.22 -7.76
C GLY A 214 6.71 3.77 -7.16
N CYS A 215 5.61 4.50 -7.41
CA CYS A 215 4.28 4.01 -7.05
C CYS A 215 3.82 2.89 -8.00
N THR A 216 3.24 1.83 -7.44
CA THR A 216 2.64 0.72 -8.17
C THR A 216 1.20 1.06 -8.51
N VAL A 217 0.98 1.64 -9.70
CA VAL A 217 -0.34 2.08 -10.20
C VAL A 217 -0.71 1.35 -11.50
N VAL A 218 -0.68 0.01 -11.45
CA VAL A 218 -0.85 -0.84 -12.65
C VAL A 218 -2.30 -0.82 -13.17
N ASN A 219 -3.28 -0.78 -12.27
CA ASN A 219 -4.71 -0.84 -12.60
C ASN A 219 -5.44 0.47 -12.30
N VAL A 220 -4.72 1.58 -12.38
CA VAL A 220 -5.30 2.92 -12.25
C VAL A 220 -5.14 3.65 -13.57
N HIS A 221 -6.25 4.03 -14.16
CA HIS A 221 -6.36 4.79 -15.39
C HIS A 221 -6.90 6.19 -15.11
N ALA A 222 -6.69 7.12 -16.07
CA ALA A 222 -7.18 8.48 -15.90
C ALA A 222 -8.69 8.55 -15.62
N ASN A 223 -9.50 7.72 -16.28
CA ASN A 223 -10.94 7.67 -16.04
C ASN A 223 -11.29 7.28 -14.60
N ASP A 224 -10.47 6.45 -13.95
CA ASP A 224 -10.70 6.04 -12.56
C ASP A 224 -10.56 7.23 -11.60
N LEU A 225 -9.68 8.19 -11.93
CA LEU A 225 -9.49 9.41 -11.16
C LEU A 225 -10.57 10.45 -11.48
N VAL A 226 -10.86 10.66 -12.77
CA VAL A 226 -11.82 11.66 -13.24
C VAL A 226 -13.22 11.38 -12.71
N LYS A 227 -13.63 10.10 -12.71
CA LYS A 227 -14.97 9.67 -12.31
C LYS A 227 -14.99 8.94 -10.97
N CYS A 228 -14.00 9.21 -10.10
CA CYS A 228 -13.84 8.47 -8.85
C CYS A 228 -15.11 8.48 -7.99
N VAL A 229 -15.82 9.61 -7.90
CA VAL A 229 -17.09 9.72 -7.17
C VAL A 229 -18.26 9.08 -7.92
N GLU A 230 -18.37 9.32 -9.23
CA GLU A 230 -19.50 8.85 -10.04
C GLU A 230 -19.53 7.32 -10.18
N GLU A 231 -18.36 6.69 -10.20
CA GLU A 231 -18.19 5.26 -10.45
C GLU A 231 -17.70 4.50 -9.19
N HIS A 232 -17.75 5.13 -8.02
CA HIS A 232 -17.35 4.55 -6.74
C HIS A 232 -15.91 3.96 -6.72
N ARG A 233 -14.97 4.70 -7.32
CA ARG A 233 -13.55 4.34 -7.44
C ARG A 233 -12.64 5.16 -6.51
N GLU A 234 -13.19 5.73 -5.45
CA GLU A 234 -12.46 6.53 -4.47
C GLU A 234 -11.30 5.75 -3.85
N HIS A 235 -11.46 4.43 -3.68
CA HIS A 235 -10.41 3.52 -3.20
C HIS A 235 -9.16 3.52 -4.09
N LEU A 236 -9.30 3.63 -5.42
CA LEU A 236 -8.16 3.70 -6.35
C LEU A 236 -7.44 5.03 -6.19
N ALA A 237 -8.18 6.14 -6.17
CA ALA A 237 -7.63 7.47 -5.99
C ALA A 237 -6.90 7.59 -4.65
N LEU A 238 -7.50 7.09 -3.56
CA LEU A 238 -6.88 7.09 -2.24
C LEU A 238 -5.65 6.18 -2.18
N GLY A 239 -5.70 5.04 -2.89
CA GLY A 239 -4.55 4.15 -3.04
C GLY A 239 -3.35 4.85 -3.70
N VAL A 240 -3.58 5.67 -4.73
CA VAL A 240 -2.52 6.49 -5.34
C VAL A 240 -2.01 7.54 -4.36
N ILE A 241 -2.90 8.29 -3.72
CA ILE A 241 -2.53 9.32 -2.73
C ILE A 241 -1.67 8.72 -1.62
N TRP A 242 -2.10 7.59 -1.06
CA TRP A 242 -1.34 6.90 -0.02
C TRP A 242 0.08 6.57 -0.49
N GLN A 243 0.24 6.03 -1.71
CA GLN A 243 1.56 5.71 -2.22
C GLN A 243 2.44 6.94 -2.41
N VAL A 244 1.88 8.07 -2.86
CA VAL A 244 2.61 9.34 -2.99
C VAL A 244 3.01 9.88 -1.60
N VAL A 245 2.08 9.91 -0.64
CA VAL A 245 2.36 10.32 0.75
C VAL A 245 3.41 9.41 1.39
N LYS A 246 3.32 8.10 1.15
CA LYS A 246 4.30 7.12 1.62
C LYS A 246 5.69 7.39 1.04
N VAL A 247 5.81 7.68 -0.26
CA VAL A 247 7.09 8.07 -0.88
C VAL A 247 7.64 9.32 -0.21
N GLN A 248 6.81 10.36 -0.02
CA GLN A 248 7.21 11.59 0.65
C GLN A 248 7.79 11.33 2.05
N LEU A 249 7.03 10.62 2.88
CA LEU A 249 7.40 10.37 4.29
C LEU A 249 8.61 9.45 4.45
N LEU A 250 8.76 8.46 3.58
CA LEU A 250 9.82 7.45 3.71
C LEU A 250 11.11 7.82 2.96
N SER A 251 11.08 8.79 2.04
CA SER A 251 12.25 9.21 1.25
C SER A 251 13.43 9.70 2.10
N ALA A 252 13.15 10.35 3.24
CA ALA A 252 14.16 10.82 4.19
C ALA A 252 14.79 9.69 5.02
N ILE A 253 14.16 8.52 5.07
CA ILE A 253 14.57 7.40 5.95
C ILE A 253 15.54 6.50 5.19
N SER A 254 16.78 6.97 5.04
CA SER A 254 17.86 6.21 4.45
C SER A 254 19.20 6.65 5.04
N LEU A 255 20.21 5.77 5.03
CA LEU A 255 21.56 6.11 5.52
C LEU A 255 22.19 7.31 4.80
N LYS A 256 21.75 7.59 3.55
CA LYS A 256 22.17 8.77 2.80
C LYS A 256 21.69 10.09 3.43
N ASN A 257 20.47 10.10 3.94
CA ASN A 257 19.81 11.29 4.48
C ASN A 257 19.92 11.37 6.02
N ALA A 258 20.04 10.22 6.68
CA ALA A 258 20.15 10.06 8.13
C ALA A 258 21.28 9.06 8.46
N PRO A 259 22.55 9.48 8.43
CA PRO A 259 23.70 8.61 8.72
C PRO A 259 23.65 7.97 10.11
N GLU A 260 23.02 8.64 11.09
CA GLU A 260 22.82 8.15 12.46
C GLU A 260 22.06 6.81 12.54
N LEU A 261 21.38 6.42 11.46
CA LEU A 261 20.76 5.11 11.30
C LEU A 261 21.73 3.94 11.55
N VAL A 262 23.05 4.11 11.35
CA VAL A 262 24.05 3.08 11.69
C VAL A 262 23.96 2.59 13.14
N ARG A 263 23.43 3.41 14.06
CA ARG A 263 23.23 3.03 15.47
C ARG A 263 22.15 1.96 15.64
N LEU A 264 21.36 1.67 14.61
CA LEU A 264 20.36 0.61 14.57
C LEU A 264 20.91 -0.74 14.07
N LEU A 265 22.19 -0.82 13.71
CA LEU A 265 22.84 -2.08 13.31
C LEU A 265 22.83 -3.07 14.48
N GLU A 266 22.46 -4.31 14.18
CA GLU A 266 22.58 -5.43 15.14
C GLU A 266 24.03 -5.97 15.13
N GLU A 267 24.45 -6.68 16.20
CA GLU A 267 25.85 -7.10 16.41
C GLU A 267 26.43 -7.99 15.30
N ASP A 268 25.57 -8.72 14.56
CA ASP A 268 25.94 -9.65 13.51
C ASP A 268 25.70 -9.08 12.08
N GLU A 269 25.41 -7.78 11.95
CA GLU A 269 25.05 -7.16 10.67
C GLU A 269 26.10 -6.21 10.11
N GLU A 270 26.25 -6.22 8.80
CA GLU A 270 27.06 -5.24 8.10
C GLU A 270 26.21 -4.04 7.63
N LEU A 271 26.87 -2.91 7.37
CA LEU A 271 26.23 -1.73 6.81
C LEU A 271 25.50 -2.01 5.48
N SER A 272 26.05 -2.94 4.70
CA SER A 272 25.46 -3.38 3.44
C SER A 272 24.09 -4.04 3.61
N ASP A 273 23.88 -4.76 4.72
CA ASP A 273 22.60 -5.38 5.05
C ASP A 273 21.56 -4.32 5.46
N MET A 274 21.99 -3.24 6.12
CA MET A 274 21.10 -2.14 6.45
C MET A 274 20.67 -1.33 5.21
N LEU A 275 21.57 -1.08 4.27
CA LEU A 275 21.27 -0.40 2.99
C LEU A 275 20.26 -1.16 2.13
N ALA A 276 20.18 -2.48 2.31
CA ALA A 276 19.22 -3.33 1.62
C ALA A 276 17.79 -3.24 2.18
N LEU A 277 17.63 -2.74 3.40
CA LEU A 277 16.33 -2.76 4.07
C LEU A 277 15.38 -1.72 3.50
N PRO A 278 14.10 -2.08 3.33
CA PRO A 278 13.08 -1.09 3.01
C PRO A 278 12.86 -0.15 4.21
N PRO A 279 12.49 1.12 3.98
CA PRO A 279 12.31 2.11 5.04
C PRO A 279 11.37 1.69 6.17
N GLU A 280 10.36 0.88 5.87
CA GLU A 280 9.42 0.35 6.87
C GLU A 280 10.10 -0.59 7.86
N GLN A 281 11.08 -1.38 7.41
CA GLN A 281 11.86 -2.25 8.30
C GLN A 281 12.85 -1.44 9.13
N ILE A 282 13.42 -0.36 8.56
CA ILE A 282 14.25 0.58 9.31
C ILE A 282 13.43 1.23 10.44
N LEU A 283 12.20 1.65 10.16
CA LEU A 283 11.29 2.20 11.17
C LEU A 283 10.93 1.18 12.27
N LEU A 284 10.69 -0.09 11.91
CA LEU A 284 10.46 -1.14 12.91
C LEU A 284 11.68 -1.35 13.80
N ARG A 285 12.89 -1.32 13.23
CA ARG A 285 14.14 -1.40 14.00
C ARG A 285 14.29 -0.20 14.92
N TRP A 286 14.02 0.99 14.43
CA TRP A 286 14.05 2.23 15.20
C TRP A 286 13.09 2.19 16.40
N LEU A 287 11.84 1.74 16.20
CA LEU A 287 10.90 1.55 17.32
C LEU A 287 11.44 0.56 18.35
N ASN A 288 11.98 -0.57 17.89
CA ASN A 288 12.51 -1.61 18.77
C ASN A 288 13.79 -1.17 19.50
N PHE A 289 14.63 -0.34 18.89
CA PHE A 289 15.81 0.26 19.50
C PHE A 289 15.43 1.08 20.74
N HIS A 290 14.48 2.00 20.59
CA HIS A 290 13.97 2.82 21.69
C HIS A 290 13.21 2.01 22.73
N LEU A 291 12.45 1.00 22.32
CA LEU A 291 11.79 0.07 23.26
C LEU A 291 12.79 -0.69 24.13
N LYS A 292 13.86 -1.23 23.53
CA LYS A 292 14.93 -1.91 24.24
C LYS A 292 15.63 -0.95 25.21
N ALA A 293 15.92 0.28 24.79
CA ALA A 293 16.50 1.32 25.64
C ALA A 293 15.60 1.69 26.84
N SER A 294 14.28 1.65 26.66
CA SER A 294 13.30 1.88 27.74
C SER A 294 13.17 0.72 28.74
N GLY A 295 13.89 -0.39 28.54
CA GLY A 295 13.81 -1.59 29.36
C GLY A 295 12.59 -2.48 29.09
N SER A 296 11.93 -2.31 27.93
CA SER A 296 10.79 -3.15 27.52
C SER A 296 11.28 -4.43 26.85
N GLU A 297 10.70 -5.58 27.22
CA GLU A 297 10.92 -6.86 26.53
C GLU A 297 10.05 -7.04 25.27
N ARG A 298 9.10 -6.11 25.04
CA ARG A 298 8.19 -6.16 23.90
C ARG A 298 8.94 -5.87 22.60
N ARG A 299 8.64 -6.65 21.55
CA ARG A 299 9.11 -6.41 20.18
C ARG A 299 7.95 -6.10 19.26
N VAL A 300 8.12 -5.10 18.41
CA VAL A 300 7.17 -4.68 17.38
C VAL A 300 7.57 -5.29 16.05
N GLY A 301 6.64 -6.00 15.41
CA GLY A 301 6.80 -6.58 14.08
C GLY A 301 5.85 -6.01 13.03
N ASN A 302 4.88 -5.19 13.42
CA ASN A 302 3.94 -4.55 12.49
C ASN A 302 3.43 -3.19 12.99
N PHE A 303 2.98 -2.34 12.07
CA PHE A 303 2.41 -1.01 12.38
C PHE A 303 0.91 -1.05 12.75
N GLY A 304 0.34 -2.22 13.07
CA GLY A 304 -1.08 -2.37 13.36
C GLY A 304 -1.32 -2.83 14.79
N GLY A 305 -1.56 -4.13 14.94
CA GLY A 305 -1.92 -4.75 16.21
C GLY A 305 -0.90 -4.51 17.33
N ASP A 306 0.39 -4.38 16.98
CA ASP A 306 1.47 -4.17 17.95
C ASP A 306 1.51 -2.73 18.48
N LEU A 307 0.83 -1.78 17.84
CA LEU A 307 0.82 -0.36 18.23
C LEU A 307 -0.52 0.09 18.82
N LYS A 308 -1.55 -0.77 18.78
CA LYS A 308 -2.94 -0.41 19.08
C LYS A 308 -3.20 0.09 20.51
N ASP A 309 -2.37 -0.32 21.46
CA ASP A 309 -2.51 0.09 22.86
C ASP A 309 -1.82 1.42 23.15
N GLY A 310 -1.03 1.97 22.22
CA GLY A 310 -0.27 3.20 22.38
C GLY A 310 0.92 3.11 23.35
N GLU A 311 1.18 1.96 23.99
CA GLU A 311 2.29 1.84 24.95
C GLU A 311 3.65 2.04 24.28
N VAL A 312 3.81 1.50 23.08
CA VAL A 312 5.05 1.65 22.31
C VAL A 312 5.36 3.13 22.09
N TYR A 313 4.38 3.90 21.64
CA TYR A 313 4.58 5.34 21.40
C TYR A 313 4.92 6.10 22.68
N VAL A 314 4.28 5.80 23.82
CA VAL A 314 4.63 6.44 25.10
C VAL A 314 6.11 6.23 25.43
N ARG A 315 6.59 4.99 25.32
CA ARG A 315 7.99 4.65 25.63
C ARG A 315 8.96 5.31 24.65
N VAL A 316 8.67 5.25 23.35
CA VAL A 316 9.51 5.86 22.31
C VAL A 316 9.58 7.37 22.48
N LEU A 317 8.44 8.06 22.61
CA LEU A 317 8.42 9.50 22.82
C LEU A 317 9.11 9.92 24.12
N ASN A 318 8.99 9.13 25.19
CA ASN A 318 9.71 9.39 26.44
C ASN A 318 11.22 9.20 26.28
N GLN A 319 11.69 8.27 25.45
CA GLN A 319 13.12 8.13 25.15
C GLN A 319 13.64 9.30 24.30
N ILE A 320 12.85 9.77 23.34
CA ILE A 320 13.23 10.88 22.46
C ILE A 320 13.27 12.21 23.23
N ASP A 321 12.20 12.50 23.98
CA ASP A 321 12.12 13.71 24.82
C ASP A 321 11.32 13.41 26.10
N PRO A 322 12.02 13.07 27.20
CA PRO A 322 11.40 12.82 28.51
C PRO A 322 10.65 14.02 29.09
N ALA A 323 10.94 15.25 28.65
CA ALA A 323 10.29 16.45 29.17
C ALA A 323 8.89 16.66 28.57
N LYS A 324 8.64 16.09 27.39
CA LYS A 324 7.37 16.24 26.65
C LYS A 324 6.45 15.03 26.80
N MET A 325 6.98 13.86 27.10
CA MET A 325 6.19 12.64 27.32
C MET A 325 6.49 12.00 28.67
N ASP A 326 5.49 11.93 29.55
CA ASP A 326 5.58 11.26 30.85
C ASP A 326 5.14 9.78 30.75
N THR A 327 5.96 8.89 31.31
CA THR A 327 5.66 7.46 31.47
C THR A 327 4.42 7.17 32.33
N ALA A 328 3.93 8.12 33.13
CA ALA A 328 2.67 7.98 33.87
C ALA A 328 1.47 7.64 32.97
N ALA A 329 1.52 8.03 31.68
CA ALA A 329 0.50 7.69 30.69
C ALA A 329 0.36 6.17 30.42
N LEU A 330 1.35 5.36 30.80
CA LEU A 330 1.28 3.90 30.70
C LEU A 330 0.14 3.31 31.56
N GLY A 331 -0.20 3.94 32.68
CA GLY A 331 -1.31 3.51 33.54
C GLY A 331 -2.70 3.85 32.99
N ALA A 332 -2.81 4.67 31.95
CA ALA A 332 -4.09 5.11 31.39
C ALA A 332 -4.70 4.06 30.44
N ALA A 333 -6.02 4.15 30.22
CA ALA A 333 -6.71 3.35 29.21
C ALA A 333 -6.17 3.67 27.79
N PRO A 334 -6.20 2.71 26.84
CA PRO A 334 -5.61 2.89 25.50
C PRO A 334 -6.02 4.17 24.77
N ALA A 335 -7.29 4.55 24.83
CA ALA A 335 -7.78 5.78 24.19
C ALA A 335 -7.18 7.06 24.80
N ALA A 336 -7.10 7.13 26.14
CA ALA A 336 -6.48 8.25 26.84
C ALA A 336 -4.96 8.29 26.59
N ARG A 337 -4.33 7.12 26.51
CA ARG A 337 -2.91 6.98 26.18
C ARG A 337 -2.60 7.47 24.77
N ALA A 338 -3.40 7.05 23.79
CA ALA A 338 -3.29 7.49 22.40
C ALA A 338 -3.49 9.01 22.26
N ALA A 339 -4.43 9.60 23.01
CA ALA A 339 -4.59 11.05 23.05
C ALA A 339 -3.35 11.76 23.63
N ALA A 340 -2.78 11.25 24.73
CA ALA A 340 -1.57 11.81 25.32
C ALA A 340 -0.36 11.73 24.37
N VAL A 341 -0.22 10.63 23.62
CA VAL A 341 0.81 10.44 22.59
C VAL A 341 0.71 11.53 21.51
N ILE A 342 -0.50 11.84 21.03
CA ILE A 342 -0.71 12.85 20.00
C ILE A 342 -0.39 14.25 20.53
N GLU A 343 -0.81 14.57 21.76
CA GLU A 343 -0.51 15.87 22.37
C GLU A 343 1.00 16.05 22.63
N ALA A 344 1.70 14.99 23.04
CA ALA A 344 3.15 15.00 23.17
C ALA A 344 3.85 15.21 21.81
N ALA A 345 3.42 14.50 20.76
CA ALA A 345 3.97 14.66 19.41
C ALA A 345 3.77 16.09 18.87
N LYS A 346 2.59 16.69 19.07
CA LYS A 346 2.35 18.11 18.74
C LYS A 346 3.26 19.04 19.54
N ALA A 347 3.49 18.75 20.81
CA ALA A 347 4.38 19.55 21.68
C ALA A 347 5.86 19.42 21.29
N MET A 348 6.22 18.40 20.52
CA MET A 348 7.52 18.21 19.86
C MET A 348 7.53 18.75 18.41
N GLU A 349 6.49 19.48 17.99
CA GLU A 349 6.35 20.07 16.65
C GLU A 349 6.31 19.05 15.50
N VAL A 350 5.93 17.80 15.80
CA VAL A 350 5.71 16.77 14.78
C VAL A 350 4.45 17.12 13.98
N PRO A 351 4.48 17.12 12.63
CA PRO A 351 3.33 17.47 11.78
C PRO A 351 2.29 16.34 11.70
N THR A 352 1.73 15.93 12.84
CA THR A 352 0.84 14.77 12.93
C THR A 352 -0.53 15.02 12.32
N PHE A 353 -1.03 14.06 11.54
CA PHE A 353 -2.43 14.00 11.06
C PHE A 353 -3.19 12.76 11.56
N ILE A 354 -2.56 11.93 12.39
CA ILE A 354 -3.19 10.75 13.00
C ILE A 354 -4.09 11.15 14.17
N LYS A 355 -5.22 10.45 14.35
CA LYS A 355 -6.14 10.61 15.49
C LYS A 355 -5.97 9.47 16.50
N ALA A 356 -6.41 9.69 17.73
CA ALA A 356 -6.28 8.69 18.80
C ALA A 356 -7.02 7.40 18.46
N THR A 357 -8.15 7.51 17.76
CA THR A 357 -8.94 6.40 17.24
C THR A 357 -8.15 5.54 16.27
N ASP A 358 -7.31 6.13 15.43
CA ASP A 358 -6.53 5.43 14.38
C ASP A 358 -5.41 4.58 14.97
N ILE A 359 -4.83 5.05 16.08
CA ILE A 359 -3.91 4.25 16.90
C ILE A 359 -4.69 3.07 17.47
N THR A 360 -5.81 3.32 18.18
CA THR A 360 -6.56 2.26 18.86
C THR A 360 -7.23 1.25 17.93
N SER A 361 -7.59 1.65 16.70
CA SER A 361 -8.11 0.76 15.67
C SER A 361 -7.01 -0.07 14.98
N GLY A 362 -5.73 0.30 15.18
CA GLY A 362 -4.59 -0.38 14.59
C GLY A 362 -4.48 -0.14 13.08
N ASN A 363 -4.86 1.05 12.59
CA ASN A 363 -4.73 1.38 11.16
C ASN A 363 -3.25 1.39 10.75
N LYS A 364 -2.85 0.38 9.95
CA LYS A 364 -1.43 0.16 9.59
C LYS A 364 -0.82 1.32 8.81
N LYS A 365 -1.58 1.96 7.91
CA LYS A 365 -1.07 3.05 7.06
C LYS A 365 -0.84 4.32 7.88
N LEU A 366 -1.82 4.69 8.69
CA LEU A 366 -1.74 5.90 9.52
C LEU A 366 -0.68 5.77 10.61
N ASN A 367 -0.55 4.59 11.23
CA ASN A 367 0.53 4.34 12.18
C ASN A 367 1.92 4.35 11.52
N LEU A 368 2.08 3.77 10.32
CA LEU A 368 3.33 3.88 9.57
C LEU A 368 3.68 5.33 9.27
N ALA A 369 2.71 6.12 8.81
CA ALA A 369 2.90 7.53 8.54
C ALA A 369 3.30 8.30 9.81
N PHE A 370 2.63 8.05 10.93
CA PHE A 370 2.97 8.68 12.20
C PHE A 370 4.37 8.30 12.68
N CYS A 371 4.78 7.03 12.59
CA CYS A 371 6.16 6.62 12.88
C CYS A 371 7.19 7.34 12.00
N ALA A 372 6.91 7.46 10.70
CA ALA A 372 7.79 8.18 9.79
C ALA A 372 7.89 9.68 10.15
N GLN A 373 6.78 10.31 10.52
CA GLN A 373 6.77 11.71 10.97
C GLN A 373 7.58 11.91 12.25
N LEU A 374 7.42 11.02 13.24
CA LEU A 374 8.22 11.04 14.46
C LEU A 374 9.72 10.95 14.14
N PHE A 375 10.10 9.98 13.31
CA PHE A 375 11.49 9.79 12.88
C PHE A 375 12.04 11.02 12.16
N ASN A 376 11.31 11.55 11.18
CA ASN A 376 11.75 12.69 10.37
C ASN A 376 11.88 13.99 11.18
N THR A 377 11.10 14.15 12.25
CA THR A 377 11.21 15.31 13.15
C THR A 377 12.37 15.15 14.13
N ASN A 378 12.48 13.99 14.78
CA ASN A 378 13.57 13.70 15.70
C ASN A 378 13.74 12.18 15.87
N PRO A 379 14.78 11.58 15.25
CA PRO A 379 15.07 10.16 15.42
C PRO A 379 15.42 9.77 16.87
N GLY A 380 15.87 10.72 17.71
CA GLY A 380 16.40 10.42 19.03
C GLY A 380 17.66 9.54 19.00
N LEU A 381 18.39 9.56 17.88
CA LEU A 381 19.66 8.87 17.73
C LEU A 381 20.79 9.89 17.94
N ALA A 382 21.85 9.47 18.62
CA ALA A 382 22.99 10.35 18.85
C ALA A 382 23.73 10.61 17.52
N GLU A 383 24.07 11.87 17.29
CA GLU A 383 24.84 12.27 16.11
C GLU A 383 26.19 11.53 16.05
N LEU A 384 26.64 11.26 14.83
CA LEU A 384 27.95 10.65 14.59
C LEU A 384 29.05 11.70 14.72
N GLU A 385 30.10 11.36 15.46
CA GLU A 385 31.32 12.15 15.49
C GLU A 385 32.05 12.08 14.13
N GLU A 386 32.86 13.09 13.80
CA GLU A 386 33.55 13.13 12.50
C GLU A 386 34.48 11.92 12.28
N ALA A 387 35.09 11.39 13.35
CA ALA A 387 35.91 10.19 13.28
C ALA A 387 35.07 8.93 12.94
N GLU A 388 33.86 8.81 13.50
CA GLU A 388 32.95 7.71 13.19
C GLU A 388 32.48 7.78 11.73
N LYS A 389 32.20 8.99 11.22
CA LYS A 389 31.82 9.20 9.81
C LYS A 389 32.93 8.77 8.84
N GLU A 390 34.18 9.06 9.19
CA GLU A 390 35.35 8.66 8.40
C GLU A 390 35.56 7.14 8.43
N GLU A 391 35.46 6.52 9.61
CA GLU A 391 35.59 5.06 9.77
C GLU A 391 34.49 4.28 9.04
N LEU A 392 33.26 4.76 9.10
CA LEU A 392 32.12 4.17 8.41
C LEU A 392 32.13 4.42 6.89
N GLY A 393 33.09 5.20 6.38
CA GLY A 393 33.16 5.54 4.96
C GLY A 393 31.90 6.27 4.48
N VAL A 394 31.26 7.11 5.31
CA VAL A 394 29.99 7.76 4.97
C VAL A 394 30.13 8.59 3.69
N ALA A 395 31.28 9.21 3.46
CA ALA A 395 31.57 9.90 2.20
C ALA A 395 31.50 8.96 0.98
N GLU A 396 32.04 7.75 1.08
CA GLU A 396 32.00 6.73 0.02
C GLU A 396 30.57 6.21 -0.21
N LEU A 397 29.74 6.14 0.84
CA LEU A 397 28.30 5.82 0.74
C LEU A 397 27.50 6.90 0.01
N LEU A 398 27.92 8.17 0.14
CA LEU A 398 27.32 9.30 -0.58
C LEU A 398 27.76 9.34 -2.05
N ASP A 399 28.94 8.79 -2.35
CA ASP A 399 29.61 8.78 -3.66
C ASP A 399 29.39 7.51 -4.49
N GLU A 400 28.57 6.53 -4.04
CA GLU A 400 28.25 5.34 -4.84
C GLU A 400 27.71 5.72 -6.24
N ASP A 401 28.48 5.34 -7.29
CA ASP A 401 28.22 5.52 -8.74
C ASP A 401 26.81 6.04 -9.10
N GLU A 402 26.68 7.35 -9.28
CA GLU A 402 25.43 8.00 -9.71
C GLU A 402 24.78 7.31 -10.93
N GLU A 403 25.60 6.81 -11.85
CA GLU A 403 25.14 6.15 -13.07
C GLU A 403 24.59 4.73 -12.79
N GLY A 404 25.29 3.92 -11.99
CA GLY A 404 24.82 2.60 -11.58
C GLY A 404 23.57 2.67 -10.69
N SER A 405 23.49 3.68 -9.83
CA SER A 405 22.30 3.98 -9.01
C SER A 405 21.11 4.43 -9.86
N ARG A 406 21.35 5.21 -10.93
CA ARG A 406 20.29 5.65 -11.84
C ARG A 406 19.73 4.51 -12.68
N GLU A 407 20.60 3.66 -13.24
CA GLU A 407 20.19 2.49 -14.02
C GLU A 407 19.42 1.48 -13.16
N GLU A 408 19.92 1.18 -11.96
CA GLU A 408 19.23 0.32 -11.00
C GLU A 408 17.82 0.84 -10.71
N ARG A 409 17.70 2.14 -10.41
CA ARG A 409 16.41 2.77 -10.11
C ARG A 409 15.43 2.67 -11.27
N ALA A 410 15.90 2.94 -12.50
CA ALA A 410 15.07 2.86 -13.69
C ALA A 410 14.56 1.43 -13.93
N LEU A 411 15.44 0.44 -13.82
CA LEU A 411 15.08 -0.97 -14.00
C LEU A 411 14.18 -1.48 -12.88
N ARG A 412 14.42 -1.05 -11.63
CA ARG A 412 13.56 -1.35 -10.48
C ARG A 412 12.14 -0.83 -10.69
N HIS A 413 12.00 0.44 -11.07
CA HIS A 413 10.68 1.04 -11.33
C HIS A 413 10.00 0.38 -12.52
N TRP A 414 10.75 0.05 -13.58
CA TRP A 414 10.20 -0.74 -14.69
C TRP A 414 9.64 -2.08 -14.18
N MET A 415 10.41 -2.85 -13.41
CA MET A 415 9.94 -4.15 -12.89
C MET A 415 8.69 -4.02 -12.00
N ASN A 416 8.67 -3.05 -11.09
CA ASN A 416 7.50 -2.80 -10.23
C ASN A 416 6.28 -2.32 -11.03
N SER A 417 6.48 -1.72 -12.20
CA SER A 417 5.39 -1.32 -13.09
C SER A 417 4.74 -2.47 -13.87
N LEU A 418 5.36 -3.66 -13.89
CA LEU A 418 4.84 -4.81 -14.63
C LEU A 418 3.60 -5.45 -13.96
N GLY A 419 3.31 -5.13 -12.70
CA GLY A 419 2.20 -5.73 -11.96
C GLY A 419 2.34 -7.25 -11.84
N ILE A 420 3.41 -7.67 -11.18
CA ILE A 420 3.70 -9.07 -10.88
C ILE A 420 3.18 -9.36 -9.48
N ASP A 421 2.37 -10.41 -9.35
CA ASP A 421 1.75 -10.77 -8.07
C ASP A 421 2.81 -11.18 -7.04
N ASP A 422 2.62 -10.68 -5.82
CA ASP A 422 3.52 -10.88 -4.67
C ASP A 422 4.98 -10.52 -4.96
N VAL A 423 5.21 -9.45 -5.74
CA VAL A 423 6.54 -8.91 -6.01
C VAL A 423 6.54 -7.41 -5.84
N TYR A 424 7.47 -6.94 -5.00
CA TYR A 424 7.89 -5.56 -4.97
C TYR A 424 9.41 -5.54 -4.83
N VAL A 425 10.10 -4.99 -5.82
CA VAL A 425 11.56 -4.90 -5.86
C VAL A 425 11.96 -3.63 -5.12
N HIS A 426 12.62 -3.79 -3.97
CA HIS A 426 13.22 -2.74 -3.16
C HIS A 426 14.65 -2.44 -3.63
N ASN A 427 15.43 -3.50 -3.88
CA ASN A 427 16.82 -3.43 -4.32
C ASN A 427 17.08 -4.56 -5.34
N VAL A 428 17.41 -4.19 -6.58
CA VAL A 428 17.60 -5.18 -7.67
C VAL A 428 18.73 -6.17 -7.35
N TYR A 429 19.76 -5.77 -6.61
CA TYR A 429 20.89 -6.65 -6.32
C TYR A 429 20.55 -7.69 -5.26
N GLU A 430 19.72 -7.34 -4.26
CA GLU A 430 19.33 -8.24 -3.18
C GLU A 430 18.14 -9.12 -3.55
N ASP A 431 17.09 -8.52 -4.11
CA ASP A 431 15.83 -9.21 -4.36
C ASP A 431 15.96 -10.26 -5.47
N MET A 432 16.99 -10.16 -6.31
CA MET A 432 17.26 -11.11 -7.39
C MET A 432 18.13 -12.30 -6.96
N ARG A 433 18.72 -12.29 -5.76
CA ARG A 433 19.74 -13.28 -5.33
C ARG A 433 19.23 -14.70 -5.22
N ASP A 434 17.94 -14.88 -4.98
CA ASP A 434 17.33 -16.21 -4.90
C ASP A 434 16.79 -16.71 -6.23
N GLY A 435 16.86 -15.88 -7.27
CA GLY A 435 16.39 -16.13 -8.63
C GLY A 435 14.87 -16.15 -8.80
N VAL A 436 14.07 -16.16 -7.73
CA VAL A 436 12.60 -16.29 -7.80
C VAL A 436 11.99 -15.04 -8.43
N VAL A 437 12.40 -13.86 -7.97
CA VAL A 437 11.90 -12.58 -8.51
C VAL A 437 12.26 -12.44 -9.98
N LEU A 438 13.51 -12.74 -10.34
CA LEU A 438 13.98 -12.70 -11.73
C LEU A 438 13.17 -13.64 -12.64
N LEU A 439 12.86 -14.85 -12.17
CA LEU A 439 12.01 -15.80 -12.88
C LEU A 439 10.57 -15.27 -13.03
N LYS A 440 9.98 -14.66 -12.00
CA LYS A 440 8.66 -14.04 -12.13
C LYS A 440 8.65 -12.92 -13.17
N VAL A 441 9.71 -12.10 -13.23
CA VAL A 441 9.87 -11.06 -14.27
C VAL A 441 9.97 -11.69 -15.66
N ILE A 442 10.78 -12.75 -15.81
CA ILE A 442 10.89 -13.51 -17.08
C ILE A 442 9.52 -14.03 -17.54
N ASP A 443 8.75 -14.64 -16.63
CA ASP A 443 7.43 -15.20 -16.96
C ASP A 443 6.42 -14.10 -17.29
N LYS A 444 6.54 -12.90 -16.69
CA LYS A 444 5.70 -11.75 -17.07
C LYS A 444 6.06 -11.20 -18.45
N VAL A 445 7.35 -11.14 -18.78
CA VAL A 445 7.86 -10.68 -20.08
C VAL A 445 7.53 -11.67 -21.20
N SER A 446 7.59 -12.97 -20.91
CA SER A 446 7.25 -14.05 -21.84
C SER A 446 6.36 -15.08 -21.12
N PRO A 447 5.03 -14.87 -21.12
CA PRO A 447 4.07 -15.73 -20.43
C PRO A 447 4.22 -17.22 -20.72
N GLY A 448 4.39 -18.02 -19.66
CA GLY A 448 4.47 -19.48 -19.73
C GLY A 448 5.87 -20.03 -20.05
N LEU A 449 6.89 -19.16 -20.13
CA LEU A 449 8.28 -19.58 -20.34
C LEU A 449 8.86 -20.29 -19.11
N VAL A 450 8.44 -19.89 -17.90
CA VAL A 450 8.97 -20.46 -16.66
C VAL A 450 8.20 -21.71 -16.25
N ASN A 451 8.87 -22.86 -16.32
CA ASN A 451 8.39 -24.06 -15.63
C ASN A 451 8.59 -23.96 -14.10
N TRP A 452 7.55 -23.52 -13.39
CA TRP A 452 7.53 -23.35 -11.94
C TRP A 452 7.79 -24.64 -11.14
N LYS A 453 7.68 -25.84 -11.74
CA LYS A 453 8.05 -27.10 -11.08
C LYS A 453 9.56 -27.28 -10.91
N ARG A 454 10.38 -26.56 -11.70
CA ARG A 454 11.84 -26.54 -11.59
C ARG A 454 12.35 -25.53 -10.57
N VAL A 455 11.48 -24.63 -10.08
CA VAL A 455 11.87 -23.50 -9.25
C VAL A 455 11.82 -23.86 -7.78
N ASN A 456 12.92 -23.62 -7.07
CA ASN A 456 12.98 -23.75 -5.63
C ASN A 456 12.29 -22.54 -4.98
N THR A 457 11.12 -22.73 -4.38
CA THR A 457 10.43 -21.69 -3.58
C THR A 457 10.50 -21.94 -2.07
N LYS A 458 10.93 -23.14 -1.65
CA LYS A 458 11.06 -23.55 -0.25
C LYS A 458 12.49 -23.94 0.09
N GLY A 459 12.89 -23.68 1.32
CA GLY A 459 14.23 -24.03 1.80
C GLY A 459 15.33 -23.17 1.19
N LEU A 460 14.99 -21.92 0.83
CA LEU A 460 15.92 -20.93 0.32
C LEU A 460 17.00 -20.54 1.33
N LYS A 461 17.04 -21.08 2.55
CA LYS A 461 18.22 -20.98 3.42
C LYS A 461 19.45 -21.68 2.83
N LEU A 462 19.24 -22.65 1.94
CA LEU A 462 20.31 -23.40 1.27
C LEU A 462 20.78 -22.64 0.02
N VAL A 463 22.05 -22.21 0.02
CA VAL A 463 22.66 -21.41 -1.06
C VAL A 463 22.55 -22.08 -2.43
N PHE A 464 22.82 -23.39 -2.53
CA PHE A 464 22.79 -24.08 -3.82
C PHE A 464 21.41 -24.01 -4.51
N LYS A 465 20.31 -23.98 -3.74
CA LYS A 465 18.95 -23.84 -4.31
C LYS A 465 18.69 -22.47 -4.92
N ARG A 466 19.26 -21.41 -4.32
CA ARG A 466 19.23 -20.05 -4.87
C ARG A 466 20.01 -20.00 -6.19
N VAL A 467 21.22 -20.57 -6.18
CA VAL A 467 22.08 -20.67 -7.37
C VAL A 467 21.42 -21.50 -8.48
N GLU A 468 20.71 -22.58 -8.16
CA GLU A 468 19.92 -23.37 -9.13
C GLU A 468 18.84 -22.53 -9.81
N ASN A 469 18.10 -21.71 -9.06
CA ASN A 469 17.11 -20.79 -9.61
C ASN A 469 17.76 -19.75 -10.52
N CYS A 470 18.86 -19.12 -10.09
CA CYS A 470 19.59 -18.14 -10.90
C CYS A 470 20.17 -18.77 -12.18
N ASN A 471 20.70 -19.99 -12.10
CA ASN A 471 21.17 -20.75 -13.26
C ASN A 471 20.02 -21.02 -14.25
N TYR A 472 18.85 -21.38 -13.73
CA TYR A 472 17.68 -21.59 -14.56
C TYR A 472 17.20 -20.29 -15.24
N ALA A 473 17.23 -19.16 -14.54
CA ALA A 473 16.95 -17.86 -15.15
C ALA A 473 17.92 -17.56 -16.32
N VAL A 474 19.23 -17.80 -16.13
CA VAL A 474 20.25 -17.65 -17.18
C VAL A 474 20.03 -18.62 -18.35
N GLU A 475 19.63 -19.87 -18.08
CA GLU A 475 19.25 -20.86 -19.10
C GLU A 475 18.09 -20.34 -19.97
N LEU A 476 17.02 -19.84 -19.34
CA LEU A 476 15.88 -19.26 -20.04
C LEU A 476 16.26 -18.01 -20.85
N GLY A 477 17.08 -17.13 -20.27
CA GLY A 477 17.58 -15.94 -20.94
C GLY A 477 18.37 -16.28 -22.22
N LYS A 478 19.21 -17.31 -22.19
CA LYS A 478 19.97 -17.79 -23.36
C LYS A 478 19.10 -18.54 -24.37
N GLY A 479 18.04 -19.20 -23.90
CA GLY A 479 17.13 -20.00 -24.72
C GLY A 479 16.14 -19.18 -25.54
N ALA A 480 15.50 -19.82 -26.51
CA ALA A 480 14.35 -19.24 -27.21
C ALA A 480 13.14 -19.13 -26.26
N PRO A 481 12.32 -18.06 -26.37
CA PRO A 481 12.35 -17.01 -27.38
C PRO A 481 13.29 -15.83 -27.07
N LEU A 482 13.88 -15.77 -25.86
CA LEU A 482 14.63 -14.60 -25.38
C LEU A 482 15.94 -14.35 -26.14
N ASN A 483 16.75 -15.41 -26.34
CA ASN A 483 18.02 -15.37 -27.08
C ASN A 483 18.99 -14.25 -26.65
N PHE A 484 19.10 -14.01 -25.35
CA PHE A 484 19.95 -12.95 -24.79
C PHE A 484 21.44 -13.26 -24.91
N SER A 485 22.23 -12.20 -25.07
CA SER A 485 23.68 -12.27 -25.00
C SER A 485 24.12 -12.23 -23.54
N LEU A 486 24.12 -13.40 -22.90
CA LEU A 486 24.54 -13.60 -21.51
C LEU A 486 25.93 -14.28 -21.44
N VAL A 487 26.86 -13.87 -22.31
CA VAL A 487 28.22 -14.42 -22.37
C VAL A 487 28.97 -14.02 -21.10
N GLY A 488 29.49 -15.01 -20.38
CA GLY A 488 30.19 -14.78 -19.10
C GLY A 488 29.28 -14.51 -17.91
N ILE A 489 27.95 -14.62 -18.07
CA ILE A 489 26.99 -14.52 -16.95
C ILE A 489 26.55 -15.94 -16.57
N GLY A 490 26.78 -16.31 -15.31
CA GLY A 490 26.27 -17.51 -14.64
C GLY A 490 25.30 -17.17 -13.51
N GLY A 491 24.62 -18.19 -12.98
CA GLY A 491 23.67 -17.99 -11.88
C GLY A 491 24.36 -17.57 -10.58
N VAL A 492 25.63 -17.96 -10.38
CA VAL A 492 26.44 -17.54 -9.22
C VAL A 492 26.67 -16.04 -9.23
N ASP A 493 26.90 -15.43 -10.39
CA ASP A 493 27.12 -13.98 -10.49
C ASP A 493 25.91 -13.17 -10.00
N ILE A 494 24.70 -13.65 -10.31
CA ILE A 494 23.45 -13.04 -9.85
C ILE A 494 23.29 -13.24 -8.34
N HIS A 495 23.58 -14.46 -7.85
CA HIS A 495 23.50 -14.78 -6.43
C HIS A 495 24.48 -13.96 -5.56
N ASP A 496 25.67 -13.71 -6.08
CA ASP A 496 26.77 -13.00 -5.41
C ASP A 496 26.69 -11.47 -5.59
N ARG A 497 25.54 -10.93 -6.02
CA ARG A 497 25.28 -9.48 -6.13
C ARG A 497 26.19 -8.78 -7.13
N ASN A 498 26.57 -9.43 -8.24
CA ASN A 498 27.38 -8.78 -9.26
C ASN A 498 26.59 -7.65 -9.94
N LYS A 499 26.77 -6.41 -9.47
CA LYS A 499 25.98 -5.23 -9.87
C LYS A 499 25.86 -5.11 -11.40
N LYS A 500 27.00 -5.17 -12.10
CA LYS A 500 27.08 -5.03 -13.56
C LYS A 500 26.34 -6.14 -14.31
N LEU A 501 26.55 -7.40 -13.92
CA LEU A 501 25.97 -8.54 -14.64
C LEU A 501 24.47 -8.68 -14.39
N THR A 502 24.01 -8.38 -13.17
CA THR A 502 22.58 -8.36 -12.83
C THR A 502 21.85 -7.27 -13.61
N LEU A 503 22.37 -6.02 -13.63
CA LEU A 503 21.74 -4.95 -14.42
C LEU A 503 21.74 -5.28 -15.92
N ALA A 504 22.83 -5.84 -16.46
CA ALA A 504 22.91 -6.22 -17.87
C ALA A 504 21.87 -7.28 -18.25
N PHE A 505 21.55 -8.22 -17.35
CA PHE A 505 20.47 -9.18 -17.56
C PHE A 505 19.11 -8.46 -17.58
N VAL A 506 18.80 -7.71 -16.53
CA VAL A 506 17.50 -7.05 -16.36
C VAL A 506 17.24 -6.04 -17.49
N TRP A 507 18.27 -5.35 -17.95
CA TRP A 507 18.19 -4.46 -19.11
C TRP A 507 17.81 -5.22 -20.40
N GLN A 508 18.37 -6.42 -20.64
CA GLN A 508 17.99 -7.23 -21.81
C GLN A 508 16.53 -7.68 -21.74
N LEU A 509 16.01 -7.99 -20.54
CA LEU A 509 14.58 -8.26 -20.33
C LEU A 509 13.72 -7.05 -20.69
N MET A 510 14.05 -5.87 -20.18
CA MET A 510 13.34 -4.62 -20.48
C MET A 510 13.32 -4.35 -21.98
N ARG A 511 14.49 -4.45 -22.63
CA ARG A 511 14.62 -4.25 -24.08
C ARG A 511 13.76 -5.24 -24.86
N PHE A 512 13.78 -6.52 -24.51
CA PHE A 512 12.97 -7.54 -25.17
C PHE A 512 11.48 -7.25 -25.03
N TYR A 513 11.03 -6.91 -23.81
CA TYR A 513 9.64 -6.57 -23.53
C TYR A 513 9.14 -5.39 -24.39
N ILE A 514 9.92 -4.31 -24.48
CA ILE A 514 9.58 -3.14 -25.30
C ILE A 514 9.49 -3.52 -26.78
N VAL A 515 10.45 -4.29 -27.29
CA VAL A 515 10.44 -4.73 -28.70
C VAL A 515 9.24 -5.64 -28.99
N ALA A 516 8.90 -6.55 -28.08
CA ALA A 516 7.74 -7.43 -28.22
C ALA A 516 6.42 -6.64 -28.23
N LEU A 517 6.28 -5.64 -27.34
CA LEU A 517 5.11 -4.75 -27.30
C LEU A 517 4.95 -3.98 -28.63
N LEU A 518 6.05 -3.42 -29.15
CA LEU A 518 6.05 -2.71 -30.43
C LEU A 518 5.69 -3.61 -31.60
N ALA A 519 6.18 -4.86 -31.60
CA ALA A 519 5.86 -5.85 -32.64
C ALA A 519 4.36 -6.18 -32.66
N GLN A 520 3.74 -6.38 -31.49
CA GLN A 520 2.29 -6.64 -31.38
C GLN A 520 1.45 -5.49 -31.95
N LEU A 521 1.85 -4.24 -31.70
CA LEU A 521 1.18 -3.06 -32.26
C LEU A 521 1.35 -2.95 -33.78
N GLY A 522 2.53 -3.32 -34.29
CA GLY A 522 2.84 -3.32 -35.73
C GLY A 522 2.03 -4.36 -36.51
N GLU A 523 1.83 -5.56 -35.96
CA GLU A 523 1.01 -6.60 -36.57
C GLU A 523 -0.49 -6.24 -36.58
N GLY A 524 -0.97 -5.54 -35.54
CA GLY A 524 -2.34 -5.03 -35.46
C GLY A 524 -2.69 -3.96 -36.51
N ALA A 525 -1.71 -3.20 -37.00
CA ALA A 525 -1.90 -2.18 -38.04
C ALA A 525 -1.85 -2.74 -39.48
N GLY A 526 -1.30 -3.95 -39.68
CA GLY A 526 -1.12 -4.57 -41.00
C GLY A 526 -2.25 -5.52 -41.45
N GLY A 527 -3.23 -5.81 -40.59
CA GLY A 527 -4.24 -6.84 -40.82
C GLY A 527 -5.50 -6.44 -41.61
N ALA A 528 -5.67 -5.16 -41.97
CA ALA A 528 -6.85 -4.66 -42.68
C ALA A 528 -6.49 -4.10 -44.07
N GLY A 529 -6.02 -4.94 -44.99
CA GLY A 529 -5.77 -4.51 -46.36
C GLY A 529 -5.00 -5.51 -47.21
N GLY A 530 -5.59 -6.67 -47.52
CA GLY A 530 -4.94 -7.63 -48.41
C GLY A 530 -5.72 -8.91 -48.64
N GLY A 531 -6.89 -8.81 -49.26
CA GLY A 531 -7.68 -9.98 -49.65
C GLY A 531 -8.75 -9.64 -50.67
N GLY A 532 -8.34 -9.49 -51.93
CA GLY A 532 -9.23 -9.23 -53.07
C GLY A 532 -8.46 -9.31 -54.37
N GLY A 533 -8.04 -10.54 -54.72
CA GLY A 533 -7.65 -10.92 -56.08
C GLY A 533 -8.75 -11.76 -56.69
#